data_AF-A0A9D8TAS0-F1
#
_entry.id   AF-A0A9D8TAS0-F1
#
_cell.length_a   1.000
_cell.length_b   1.000
_cell.length_c   1.000
_cell.angle_alpha   90.00
_cell.angle_beta   90.00
_cell.angle_gamma   90.00
#
_symmetry.space_group_name_H-M   'P 1'
#
loop_
_entity.id
_entity.type
_entity.pdbx_description
1 polymer ?
#
loop_
_entity_poly.entity_id
_entity_poly.type
_entity_poly.pdbx_seq_one_letter_code
_entity_poly.pdbx_strand_id
1 'polypeptide(L)'
;MSKNFKKIQGFILVGLFCVLLMALSAGFYWQMALKNNLSSTEKISLKIYPQDDFESVYAQLENHLLRPNHIVRVARWMKYDQHIKSGYYVIKPQQGNKAIVRQLAQGLQKPVKLRFNNIRTLPQLAGVLSKQIMLDSTQIMDAMCDTAFLRAQGWTYET
;
A
#
# COMPACT_ATOMS: atom_id res chain seq x y z
N MET A 1 42.90 14.15 42.89
CA MET A 1 41.77 13.26 42.51
C MET A 1 40.71 13.89 41.59
N SER A 2 40.66 15.22 41.36
CA SER A 2 39.54 15.88 40.65
C SER A 2 39.57 15.88 39.11
N LYS A 3 40.72 15.62 38.47
CA LYS A 3 40.87 15.66 37.00
C LYS A 3 40.09 14.55 36.28
N ASN A 4 40.05 13.34 36.84
CA ASN A 4 39.32 12.21 36.23
C ASN A 4 37.81 12.33 36.41
N PHE A 5 37.35 12.91 37.53
CA PHE A 5 35.92 13.16 37.79
C PHE A 5 35.32 14.16 36.79
N LYS A 6 36.01 15.27 36.48
CA LYS A 6 35.58 16.24 35.46
C LYS A 6 35.54 15.64 34.04
N LYS A 7 36.46 14.72 33.71
CA LYS A 7 36.44 13.99 32.44
C LYS A 7 35.23 13.05 32.34
N ILE A 8 34.93 12.32 33.41
CA ILE A 8 33.76 11.43 33.50
C ILE A 8 32.46 12.24 33.37
N GLN A 9 32.36 13.38 34.06
CA GLN A 9 31.21 14.30 33.92
C GLN A 9 31.05 14.82 32.48
N GLY A 10 32.16 15.12 31.79
CA GLY A 10 32.14 15.50 30.37
C GLY A 10 31.61 14.39 29.47
N PHE A 11 32.05 13.14 29.66
CA PHE A 11 31.52 11.98 28.92
C PHE A 11 30.03 11.74 29.18
N ILE A 12 29.57 11.91 30.43
CA ILE A 12 28.16 11.79 30.79
C ILE A 12 27.33 12.89 30.10
N LEU A 13 27.81 14.14 30.09
CA LEU A 13 27.15 15.26 29.41
C LEU A 13 27.05 15.05 27.91
N VAL A 14 28.13 14.59 27.26
CA VAL A 14 28.12 14.26 25.82
C VAL A 14 27.16 13.10 25.55
N GLY A 15 27.18 12.06 26.37
CA GLY A 15 26.24 10.93 26.25
C GLY A 15 24.79 11.38 26.37
N LEU A 16 24.47 12.22 27.36
CA LEU A 16 23.12 12.74 27.58
C LEU A 16 22.67 13.64 26.42
N PHE A 17 23.58 14.45 25.87
CA PHE A 17 23.32 15.25 24.68
C PHE A 17 23.02 14.37 23.44
N CYS A 18 23.80 13.30 23.21
CA CYS A 18 23.54 12.35 22.13
C CYS A 18 22.17 11.66 22.29
N VAL A 19 21.81 11.25 23.50
CA VAL A 19 20.49 10.65 23.79
C VAL A 19 19.36 11.65 23.51
N LEU A 20 19.53 12.91 23.90
CA LEU A 20 18.55 13.95 23.64
C LEU A 20 18.36 14.21 22.14
N LEU A 21 19.44 14.24 21.36
CA LEU A 21 19.37 14.35 19.89
C LEU A 21 18.67 13.15 19.24
N MET A 22 18.93 11.94 19.72
CA MET A 22 18.22 10.74 19.26
C MET A 22 16.73 10.80 19.59
N ALA A 23 16.35 11.28 20.78
CA ALA A 23 14.96 11.43 21.17
C ALA A 23 14.22 12.48 20.34
N LEU A 24 14.85 13.64 20.06
CA LEU A 24 14.27 14.69 19.21
C LEU A 24 14.08 14.22 17.77
N SER A 25 15.08 13.55 17.20
CA SER A 25 14.97 13.01 15.84
C SER A 25 13.89 11.93 15.76
N ALA A 26 13.85 10.99 16.70
CA ALA A 26 12.78 9.98 16.79
C ALA A 26 11.40 10.62 16.94
N GLY A 27 11.25 11.65 17.78
CA GLY A 27 10.00 12.39 17.95
C GLY A 27 9.54 13.09 16.67
N PHE A 28 10.47 13.69 15.92
CA PHE A 28 10.19 14.30 14.63
C PHE A 28 9.70 13.27 13.60
N TYR A 29 10.40 12.14 13.46
CA TYR A 29 9.99 11.04 12.59
C TYR A 29 8.63 10.46 12.99
N TRP A 30 8.36 10.33 14.29
CA TRP A 30 7.08 9.85 14.80
C TRP A 30 5.92 10.77 14.43
N GLN A 31 6.09 12.08 14.61
CA GLN A 31 5.08 13.05 14.19
C GLN A 31 4.81 13.00 12.69
N MET A 32 5.86 12.89 11.89
CA MET A 32 5.77 12.80 10.43
C MET A 32 5.03 11.53 9.97
N ALA A 33 5.25 10.41 10.65
CA ALA A 33 4.64 9.13 10.36
C ALA A 33 3.15 9.07 10.74
N LEU A 34 2.75 9.73 11.83
CA LEU A 34 1.37 9.72 12.33
C LEU A 34 0.48 10.81 11.74
N LYS A 35 1.03 11.97 11.35
CA LYS A 35 0.23 13.08 10.83
C LYS A 35 -0.51 12.68 9.55
N ASN A 36 -1.79 13.05 9.48
CA ASN A 36 -2.57 12.98 8.26
C ASN A 36 -1.92 13.88 7.20
N ASN A 37 -1.76 13.31 6.02
CA ASN A 37 -1.14 13.98 4.88
C ASN A 37 -2.08 14.11 3.70
N LEU A 38 -3.32 13.66 3.83
CA LEU A 38 -4.32 13.71 2.77
C LEU A 38 -4.94 15.10 2.71
N SER A 39 -5.00 15.68 1.51
CA SER A 39 -5.66 16.96 1.23
C SER A 39 -7.19 16.80 1.14
N SER A 40 -7.65 15.62 0.72
CA SER A 40 -9.07 15.31 0.55
C SER A 40 -9.70 14.71 1.81
N THR A 41 -10.97 15.06 2.04
CA THR A 41 -11.85 14.42 3.03
C THR A 41 -12.57 13.20 2.45
N GLU A 42 -12.38 12.91 1.17
CA GLU A 42 -12.94 11.74 0.50
C GLU A 42 -11.99 10.54 0.51
N LYS A 43 -12.55 9.37 0.19
CA LYS A 43 -11.78 8.13 0.05
C LYS A 43 -11.03 8.14 -1.28
N ILE A 44 -9.74 7.84 -1.24
CA ILE A 44 -8.92 7.75 -2.45
C ILE A 44 -8.86 6.28 -2.87
N SER A 45 -9.19 6.01 -4.12
CA SER A 45 -9.12 4.69 -4.72
C SER A 45 -7.83 4.55 -5.50
N LEU A 46 -7.01 3.56 -5.16
CA LEU A 46 -5.77 3.23 -5.86
C LEU A 46 -5.90 1.89 -6.57
N LYS A 47 -5.43 1.85 -7.82
CA LYS A 47 -5.33 0.62 -8.60
C LYS A 47 -3.87 0.40 -8.92
N ILE A 48 -3.29 -0.63 -8.33
CA ILE A 48 -1.87 -0.98 -8.51
C ILE A 48 -1.81 -2.23 -9.37
N TYR A 49 -1.23 -2.13 -10.55
CA TYR A 49 -1.07 -3.25 -11.47
C TYR A 49 0.26 -3.98 -11.22
N PRO A 50 0.42 -5.24 -11.67
CA PRO A 50 1.66 -6.00 -11.46
C PRO A 50 2.93 -5.35 -12.03
N GLN A 51 2.79 -4.54 -13.08
CA GLN A 51 3.88 -3.78 -13.70
C GLN A 51 4.16 -2.42 -13.05
N ASP A 52 3.31 -1.99 -12.11
CA ASP A 52 3.46 -0.68 -11.49
C ASP A 52 4.64 -0.68 -10.51
N ASP A 53 5.44 0.38 -10.57
CA ASP A 53 6.53 0.66 -9.64
C ASP A 53 6.12 1.68 -8.58
N PHE A 54 7.07 2.03 -7.69
CA PHE A 54 6.77 2.91 -6.56
C PHE A 54 6.40 4.31 -7.04
N GLU A 55 7.06 4.76 -8.11
CA GLU A 55 6.80 6.06 -8.73
C GLU A 55 5.40 6.11 -9.33
N SER A 56 4.93 5.03 -9.96
CA SER A 56 3.56 4.92 -10.48
C SER A 56 2.52 5.00 -9.37
N VAL A 57 2.75 4.31 -8.24
CA VAL A 57 1.88 4.37 -7.05
C VAL A 57 1.91 5.77 -6.43
N TYR A 58 3.09 6.39 -6.36
CA TYR A 58 3.27 7.73 -5.84
C TYR A 58 2.56 8.78 -6.71
N ALA A 59 2.65 8.68 -8.03
CA ALA A 59 1.98 9.58 -8.98
C ALA A 59 0.44 9.54 -8.82
N GLN A 60 -0.14 8.37 -8.55
CA GLN A 60 -1.57 8.25 -8.23
C GLN A 60 -1.97 8.97 -6.93
N LEU A 61 -1.04 9.11 -5.98
CA LEU A 61 -1.27 9.72 -4.67
C LEU A 61 -0.90 11.20 -4.61
N GLU A 62 0.04 11.66 -5.43
CA GLU A 62 0.69 12.97 -5.30
C GLU A 62 -0.29 14.13 -5.22
N ASN A 63 -1.29 14.15 -6.10
CA ASN A 63 -2.32 15.20 -6.14
C ASN A 63 -3.26 15.20 -4.93
N HIS A 64 -3.23 14.15 -4.11
CA HIS A 64 -4.04 14.01 -2.91
C HIS A 64 -3.26 14.23 -1.61
N LEU A 65 -1.98 14.62 -1.69
CA LEU A 65 -1.09 14.78 -0.53
C LEU A 65 -0.76 16.25 -0.27
N LEU A 66 -0.82 16.66 1.00
CA LEU A 66 -0.41 17.99 1.47
C LEU A 66 1.12 18.15 1.50
N ARG A 67 1.84 17.06 1.83
CA ARG A 67 3.30 17.00 1.94
C ARG A 67 3.81 15.70 1.32
N PRO A 68 3.95 15.61 -0.01
CA PRO A 68 4.27 14.36 -0.69
C PRO A 68 5.58 13.71 -0.20
N ASN A 69 6.60 14.51 0.09
CA ASN A 69 7.87 14.03 0.65
C ASN A 69 7.72 13.20 1.94
N HIS A 70 6.65 13.41 2.71
CA HIS A 70 6.47 12.69 3.96
C HIS A 70 6.14 11.22 3.77
N ILE A 71 5.28 10.91 2.81
CA ILE A 71 4.89 9.53 2.56
C ILE A 71 6.05 8.74 1.94
N VAL A 72 6.86 9.38 1.08
CA VAL A 72 8.03 8.77 0.46
C VAL A 72 9.06 8.33 1.50
N ARG A 73 9.38 9.17 2.49
CA ARG A 73 10.32 8.77 3.55
C ARG A 73 9.78 7.61 4.40
N VAL A 74 8.49 7.60 4.69
CA VAL A 74 7.86 6.51 5.44
C VAL A 74 7.84 5.21 4.61
N ALA A 75 7.58 5.30 3.31
CA ALA A 75 7.64 4.17 2.38
C ALA A 75 9.02 3.54 2.34
N ARG A 76 10.08 4.34 2.18
CA ARG A 76 11.48 3.88 2.21
C ARG A 76 11.88 3.29 3.56
N TRP A 77 11.48 3.93 4.66
CA TRP A 77 11.74 3.41 6.01
C TRP A 77 11.08 2.05 6.24
N MET A 78 9.89 1.85 5.68
CA MET A 78 9.15 0.58 5.74
C MET A 78 9.51 -0.39 4.61
N LYS A 79 10.47 -0.05 3.74
CA LYS A 79 10.91 -0.84 2.56
C LYS A 79 9.77 -1.18 1.59
N TYR A 80 8.72 -0.37 1.54
CA TYR A 80 7.59 -0.57 0.63
C TYR A 80 7.97 -0.26 -0.82
N ASP A 81 8.91 0.67 -1.02
CA ASP A 81 9.48 1.05 -2.31
C ASP A 81 10.15 -0.12 -3.07
N GLN A 82 10.49 -1.20 -2.36
CA GLN A 82 11.14 -2.38 -2.92
C GLN A 82 10.16 -3.52 -3.24
N HIS A 83 9.01 -3.56 -2.58
CA HIS A 83 8.06 -4.68 -2.67
C HIS A 83 6.63 -4.16 -2.75
N ILE A 84 6.20 -3.95 -3.99
CA ILE A 84 4.88 -3.43 -4.29
C ILE A 84 3.90 -4.58 -4.45
N LYS A 85 2.76 -4.46 -3.79
CA LYS A 85 1.67 -5.42 -3.89
C LYS A 85 0.60 -4.85 -4.80
N SER A 86 0.41 -5.47 -5.96
CA SER A 86 -0.69 -5.17 -6.86
C SER A 86 -2.04 -5.37 -6.18
N GLY A 87 -3.09 -4.76 -6.73
CA GLY A 87 -4.46 -4.87 -6.26
C GLY A 87 -5.17 -3.52 -6.12
N TYR A 88 -6.40 -3.59 -5.62
CA TYR A 88 -7.25 -2.43 -5.39
C TYR A 88 -7.20 -2.02 -3.92
N TYR A 89 -6.87 -0.75 -3.67
CA TYR A 89 -6.79 -0.19 -2.32
C TYR A 89 -7.69 1.01 -2.18
N VAL A 90 -8.25 1.17 -0.98
CA VAL A 90 -9.04 2.35 -0.62
C VAL A 90 -8.40 2.98 0.60
N ILE A 91 -7.90 4.20 0.42
CA ILE A 91 -7.35 5.02 1.49
C ILE A 91 -8.50 5.83 2.08
N LYS A 92 -8.69 5.71 3.39
CA LYS A 92 -9.68 6.48 4.14
C LYS A 92 -9.14 7.88 4.39
N PRO A 93 -10.02 8.90 4.43
CA PRO A 93 -9.61 10.23 4.85
C PRO A 93 -9.04 10.18 6.27
N GLN A 94 -8.17 11.14 6.57
CA GLN A 94 -7.52 11.27 7.88
C GLN A 94 -6.54 10.14 8.25
N GLN A 95 -6.23 9.20 7.35
CA GLN A 95 -5.18 8.21 7.61
C GLN A 95 -3.79 8.87 7.64
N GLY A 96 -3.00 8.53 8.67
CA GLY A 96 -1.60 8.93 8.74
C GLY A 96 -0.73 8.19 7.72
N ASN A 97 0.40 8.80 7.33
CA ASN A 97 1.33 8.25 6.34
C ASN A 97 1.72 6.78 6.61
N LYS A 98 2.06 6.46 7.87
CA LYS A 98 2.42 5.09 8.28
C LYS A 98 1.28 4.09 8.11
N ALA A 99 0.05 4.51 8.36
CA ALA A 99 -1.12 3.65 8.19
C ALA A 99 -1.35 3.34 6.70
N ILE A 100 -1.22 4.36 5.84
CA ILE A 100 -1.33 4.20 4.38
C ILE A 100 -0.25 3.25 3.86
N VAL A 101 1.02 3.54 4.14
CA VAL A 101 2.16 2.72 3.69
C VAL A 101 2.04 1.29 4.23
N ARG A 102 1.65 1.12 5.50
CA ARG A 102 1.43 -0.22 6.08
C ARG A 102 0.32 -0.98 5.35
N GLN A 103 -0.79 -0.32 5.03
CA GLN A 103 -1.91 -0.94 4.32
C GLN A 103 -1.46 -1.47 2.95
N LEU A 104 -0.68 -0.67 2.22
CA LEU A 104 -0.12 -1.05 0.92
C LEU A 104 0.90 -2.18 1.06
N ALA A 105 1.87 -2.05 1.97
CA ALA A 105 2.91 -3.06 2.19
C ALA A 105 2.36 -4.41 2.68
N GLN A 106 1.28 -4.40 3.46
CA GLN A 106 0.62 -5.62 3.91
C GLN A 106 -0.26 -6.25 2.84
N GLY A 107 -0.64 -5.51 1.80
CA GLY A 107 -1.57 -6.01 0.77
C GLY A 107 -3.00 -6.05 1.30
N LEU A 108 -3.38 -5.12 2.17
CA LEU A 108 -4.73 -5.00 2.70
C LEU A 108 -5.66 -4.40 1.63
N GLN A 109 -5.92 -5.20 0.60
CA GLN A 109 -6.76 -4.85 -0.55
C GLN A 109 -8.22 -4.75 -0.14
N LYS A 110 -8.98 -3.91 -0.86
CA LYS A 110 -10.43 -3.81 -0.71
C LYS A 110 -11.11 -4.73 -1.73
N PRO A 111 -12.09 -5.56 -1.34
CA PRO A 111 -12.84 -6.34 -2.31
C PRO A 111 -13.64 -5.41 -3.24
N VAL A 112 -13.67 -5.77 -4.52
CA VAL A 112 -14.45 -5.07 -5.55
C VAL A 112 -15.78 -5.79 -5.74
N LYS A 113 -16.89 -5.06 -5.72
CA LYS A 113 -18.21 -5.65 -5.97
C LYS A 113 -18.43 -5.79 -7.47
N LEU A 114 -18.41 -7.02 -7.96
CA LEU A 114 -18.68 -7.34 -9.36
C LEU A 114 -20.17 -7.23 -9.66
N ARG A 115 -20.51 -6.63 -10.80
CA ARG A 115 -21.88 -6.52 -11.29
C ARG A 115 -21.94 -6.99 -12.73
N PHE A 116 -22.77 -7.99 -12.99
CA PHE A 116 -23.07 -8.44 -14.34
C PHE A 116 -24.59 -8.55 -14.47
N ASN A 117 -25.14 -8.16 -15.63
CA ASN A 117 -26.57 -8.20 -15.89
C ASN A 117 -26.83 -8.86 -17.24
N ASN A 118 -27.86 -9.71 -17.32
CA ASN A 118 -28.36 -10.34 -18.55
C ASN A 118 -27.27 -11.01 -19.41
N ILE A 119 -26.37 -11.76 -18.78
CA ILE A 119 -25.30 -12.46 -19.49
C ILE A 119 -25.74 -13.88 -19.83
N ARG A 120 -25.66 -14.24 -21.13
CA ARG A 120 -26.12 -15.54 -21.63
C ARG A 120 -24.98 -16.50 -21.95
N THR A 121 -23.76 -16.01 -22.17
CA THR A 121 -22.62 -16.84 -22.58
C THR A 121 -21.37 -16.52 -21.77
N LEU A 122 -20.48 -17.51 -21.61
CA LEU A 122 -19.19 -17.35 -20.92
C LEU A 122 -18.32 -16.25 -21.55
N PRO A 123 -18.19 -16.13 -22.89
CA PRO A 123 -17.42 -15.03 -23.49
C PRO A 123 -18.00 -13.64 -23.17
N GLN A 124 -19.33 -13.52 -23.12
CA GLN A 124 -19.98 -12.27 -22.69
C GLN A 124 -19.66 -11.96 -21.23
N LEU A 125 -19.67 -12.97 -20.36
CA LEU A 125 -19.29 -12.83 -18.95
C LEU A 125 -17.85 -12.35 -18.81
N ALA A 126 -16.93 -13.03 -19.48
CA ALA A 126 -15.51 -12.69 -19.47
C ALA A 126 -15.27 -11.26 -19.98
N GLY A 127 -15.98 -10.84 -21.03
CA GLY A 127 -15.89 -9.47 -21.55
C GLY A 127 -16.47 -8.39 -20.62
N VAL A 128 -17.44 -8.72 -19.76
CA VAL A 128 -17.98 -7.79 -18.74
C VAL A 128 -17.07 -7.75 -17.51
N LEU A 129 -16.56 -8.90 -17.09
CA LEU A 129 -15.69 -9.02 -15.93
C LEU A 129 -14.32 -8.39 -16.17
N SER A 130 -13.73 -8.57 -17.35
CA SER A 130 -12.41 -7.99 -17.69
C SER A 130 -12.36 -6.46 -17.57
N LYS A 131 -13.52 -5.80 -17.68
CA LYS A 131 -13.63 -4.34 -17.48
C LYS A 131 -13.66 -3.92 -16.00
N GLN A 132 -13.90 -4.86 -15.09
CA GLN A 132 -14.09 -4.62 -13.65
C GLN A 132 -12.91 -5.10 -12.80
N ILE A 133 -12.17 -6.11 -13.29
CA ILE A 133 -11.01 -6.70 -12.60
C ILE A 133 -9.74 -6.56 -13.45
N MET A 134 -8.58 -6.79 -12.84
CA MET A 134 -7.26 -6.66 -13.50
C MET A 134 -6.89 -7.88 -14.35
N LEU A 135 -7.87 -8.52 -15.01
CA LEU A 135 -7.67 -9.70 -15.84
C LEU A 135 -8.25 -9.48 -17.23
N ASP A 136 -7.59 -10.02 -18.23
CA ASP A 136 -8.08 -10.01 -19.60
C ASP A 136 -9.21 -11.03 -19.79
N SER A 137 -10.07 -10.79 -20.79
CA SER A 137 -11.18 -11.71 -21.05
C SER A 137 -10.71 -13.11 -21.44
N THR A 138 -9.53 -13.24 -22.06
CA THR A 138 -8.92 -14.54 -22.38
C THR A 138 -8.50 -15.28 -21.11
N GLN A 139 -7.81 -14.61 -20.19
CA GLN A 139 -7.41 -15.20 -18.90
C GLN A 139 -8.62 -15.65 -18.08
N ILE A 140 -9.71 -14.87 -18.12
CA ILE A 140 -10.96 -15.23 -17.45
C ILE A 140 -11.59 -16.45 -18.13
N MET A 141 -11.66 -16.48 -19.46
CA MET A 141 -12.16 -17.63 -20.21
C MET A 141 -11.37 -18.90 -19.90
N ASP A 142 -10.04 -18.83 -19.94
CA ASP A 142 -9.16 -19.96 -19.66
C ASP A 142 -9.38 -20.50 -18.24
N ALA A 143 -9.52 -19.61 -17.25
CA ALA A 143 -9.83 -20.00 -15.88
C ALA A 143 -11.23 -20.62 -15.73
N MET A 144 -12.22 -20.17 -16.50
CA MET A 144 -13.58 -20.72 -16.49
C MET A 144 -13.69 -22.06 -17.23
N CYS A 145 -12.82 -22.30 -18.20
CA CYS A 145 -12.79 -23.53 -19.01
C CYS A 145 -11.79 -24.58 -18.48
N ASP A 146 -11.06 -24.29 -17.40
CA ASP A 146 -10.10 -25.23 -16.82
C ASP A 146 -10.82 -26.49 -16.33
N THR A 147 -10.61 -27.59 -17.06
CA THR A 147 -11.22 -28.89 -16.77
C THR A 147 -10.85 -29.43 -15.38
N ALA A 148 -9.68 -29.09 -14.85
CA ALA A 148 -9.28 -29.51 -13.50
C ALA A 148 -10.10 -28.77 -12.44
N PHE A 149 -10.21 -27.44 -12.58
CA PHE A 149 -11.06 -26.60 -11.73
C PHE A 149 -12.53 -27.04 -11.79
N LEU A 150 -13.09 -27.21 -13.00
CA LEU A 150 -14.49 -27.59 -13.20
C LEU A 150 -14.80 -28.95 -12.55
N ARG A 151 -13.96 -29.97 -12.76
CA ARG A 151 -14.13 -31.29 -12.13
C ARG A 151 -14.07 -31.22 -10.60
N ALA A 152 -13.17 -30.41 -10.05
CA ALA A 152 -13.06 -30.22 -8.61
C ALA A 152 -14.32 -29.55 -8.01
N GLN A 153 -15.03 -28.72 -8.79
CA GLN A 153 -16.31 -28.11 -8.40
C GLN A 153 -17.53 -28.97 -8.75
N GLY A 154 -17.35 -30.17 -9.33
CA GLY A 154 -18.44 -31.04 -9.78
C GLY A 154 -19.18 -30.53 -11.02
N TRP A 155 -18.56 -29.65 -11.79
CA TRP A 155 -19.13 -29.08 -13.03
C TRP A 155 -18.54 -29.75 -14.26
N THR A 156 -19.35 -29.79 -15.32
CA THR A 156 -18.95 -30.25 -16.65
C THR A 156 -19.03 -29.09 -17.63
N TYR A 157 -18.05 -28.98 -18.53
CA TYR A 157 -18.09 -28.00 -19.60
C TYR A 157 -19.17 -28.43 -20.60
N GLU A 158 -20.22 -27.60 -20.77
CA GLU A 158 -21.16 -27.78 -21.87
C GLU A 158 -20.58 -27.16 -23.14
N THR A 159 -20.42 -28.01 -24.16
CA THR A 159 -19.98 -27.65 -25.51
C THR A 159 -21.05 -26.93 -26.29
#